data_AF-A0A7M3Y3L6-F1
#
_entry.id   AF-A0A7M3Y3L6-F1
#
_cell.length_a   1.000
_cell.length_b   1.000
_cell.length_c   1.000
_cell.angle_alpha   90.00
_cell.angle_beta   90.00
_cell.angle_gamma   90.00
#
_symmetry.space_group_name_H-M   'P 1'
#
loop_
_entity.id
_entity.type
_entity.pdbx_description
1 polymer ?
#
loop_
_entity_poly.entity_id
_entity_poly.type
_entity_poly.pdbx_seq_one_letter_code
_entity_poly.pdbx_strand_id
1 'polypeptide(L)'
;YHYHADGNCMHWHPEEGETWLDYEWPGNDTSNTSSDVIGIAFDGYPIYGAFGDVGNGTVAEMTSSYRLKPGETGYNGIDDYEYVEGLGDLDVCNGHFGPTPDFPNGIYHYHSTMVNGEGEMGFPYFLICYRGVVDEAL
;
A
#
# COMPACT_ATOMS: atom_id res chain seq x y z
N TYR A 1 0.49 19.82 16.63
CA TYR A 1 0.06 19.81 15.22
C TYR A 1 0.66 18.56 14.61
N HIS A 2 -0.17 17.53 14.41
CA HIS A 2 0.20 16.28 13.73
C HIS A 2 -0.33 16.44 12.31
N TYR A 3 0.56 16.44 11.33
CA TYR A 3 0.22 16.63 9.92
C TYR A 3 0.64 15.36 9.19
N HIS A 4 -0.34 14.63 8.66
CA HIS A 4 -0.07 13.61 7.65
C HIS A 4 0.09 14.34 6.32
N ALA A 5 1.27 14.24 5.71
CA ALA A 5 1.51 14.72 4.35
C ALA A 5 0.90 13.77 3.31
N ASP A 6 0.37 12.63 3.77
CA ASP A 6 0.05 11.49 2.94
C ASP A 6 -1.47 11.43 2.71
N GLY A 7 -1.84 11.60 1.44
CA GLY A 7 -3.12 11.27 0.80
C GLY A 7 -4.43 11.53 1.57
N ASN A 8 -5.23 12.51 1.10
CA ASN A 8 -6.69 12.51 1.30
C ASN A 8 -7.33 11.36 0.50
N CYS A 9 -6.97 10.13 0.80
CA CYS A 9 -7.49 8.94 0.17
C CYS A 9 -8.52 8.35 1.13
N MET A 10 -9.77 8.81 0.97
CA MET A 10 -10.98 8.19 1.54
C MET A 10 -11.20 8.41 3.05
N HIS A 11 -12.31 9.09 3.37
CA HIS A 11 -12.84 9.21 4.73
C HIS A 11 -14.00 8.23 4.89
N TRP A 12 -13.84 7.21 5.74
CA TRP A 12 -14.89 6.26 6.08
C TRP A 12 -15.72 6.77 7.26
N HIS A 13 -17.04 6.60 7.17
CA HIS A 13 -17.98 6.89 8.24
C HIS A 13 -18.50 5.57 8.79
N PRO A 14 -18.36 5.30 10.11
CA PRO A 14 -18.96 4.13 10.72
C PRO A 14 -20.49 4.22 10.69
N GLU A 15 -21.15 3.10 10.44
CA GLU A 15 -22.56 2.91 10.76
C GLU A 15 -22.77 2.75 12.29
N GLU A 16 -24.03 2.76 12.74
CA GLU A 16 -24.35 2.65 14.16
C GLU A 16 -23.90 1.29 14.73
N GLY A 17 -22.92 1.31 15.63
CA GLY A 17 -22.35 0.10 16.25
C GLY A 17 -21.03 -0.36 15.65
N GLU A 18 -20.57 0.28 14.57
CA GLU A 18 -19.27 0.04 13.96
C GLU A 18 -18.16 0.82 14.66
N THR A 19 -16.98 0.22 14.70
CA THR A 19 -15.73 0.75 15.23
C THR A 19 -14.68 0.77 14.13
N TRP A 20 -13.49 1.30 14.41
CA TRP A 20 -12.37 1.23 13.46
C TRP A 20 -11.96 -0.20 13.08
N LEU A 21 -12.35 -1.21 13.87
CA LEU A 21 -12.17 -2.63 13.54
C LEU A 21 -13.14 -3.12 12.45
N ASP A 22 -14.25 -2.40 12.27
CA ASP A 22 -15.30 -2.67 11.28
C ASP A 22 -15.09 -1.83 10.00
N TYR A 23 -13.95 -1.13 9.90
CA TYR A 23 -13.51 -0.51 8.66
C TYR A 23 -13.18 -1.60 7.62
N GLU A 24 -14.19 -2.02 6.87
CA GLU A 24 -14.06 -2.92 5.71
C GLU A 24 -14.31 -2.15 4.41
N TRP A 25 -13.30 -2.08 3.53
CA TRP A 25 -13.38 -1.39 2.24
C TRP A 25 -12.85 -2.26 1.10
N PRO A 26 -13.64 -2.55 0.05
CA PRO A 26 -14.89 -3.31 0.13
C PRO A 26 -14.62 -4.72 0.66
N GLY A 27 -15.61 -5.29 1.34
CA GLY A 27 -15.55 -6.65 1.85
C GLY A 27 -15.24 -7.65 0.74
N ASN A 28 -14.17 -8.41 0.93
CA ASN A 28 -14.11 -9.77 0.46
C ASN A 28 -13.30 -10.62 1.44
N ASP A 29 -14.04 -11.18 2.40
CA ASP A 29 -13.88 -12.51 2.97
C ASP A 29 -12.91 -13.39 2.17
N THR A 30 -11.71 -13.66 2.71
CA THR A 30 -10.85 -14.85 2.51
C THR A 30 -10.75 -15.47 1.10
N SER A 31 -11.12 -14.75 0.04
CA SER A 31 -11.24 -15.28 -1.30
C SER A 31 -10.26 -14.55 -2.19
N ASN A 32 -9.45 -15.35 -2.86
CA ASN A 32 -8.39 -15.10 -3.83
C ASN A 32 -8.69 -14.00 -4.89
N THR A 33 -8.97 -12.77 -4.44
CA THR A 33 -9.49 -11.64 -5.23
C THR A 33 -8.76 -10.38 -4.83
N SER A 34 -8.19 -9.67 -5.81
CA SER A 34 -7.44 -8.45 -5.56
C SER A 34 -8.35 -7.36 -4.99
N SER A 35 -7.79 -6.48 -4.16
CA SER A 35 -8.49 -5.29 -3.67
C SER A 35 -8.89 -4.37 -4.83
N ASP A 36 -9.89 -3.53 -4.58
CA ASP A 36 -10.28 -2.46 -5.49
C ASP A 36 -9.28 -1.29 -5.45
N VAL A 37 -9.39 -0.41 -6.45
CA VAL A 37 -8.67 0.87 -6.49
C VAL A 37 -9.29 1.81 -5.44
N ILE A 38 -8.46 2.29 -4.52
CA ILE A 38 -8.84 3.21 -3.43
C ILE A 38 -8.37 4.65 -3.66
N GLY A 39 -7.51 4.87 -4.66
CA GLY A 39 -7.02 6.18 -5.04
C GLY A 39 -6.21 6.17 -6.32
N ILE A 40 -5.88 7.35 -6.82
CA ILE A 40 -4.95 7.54 -7.94
C ILE A 40 -3.84 8.46 -7.46
N ALA A 41 -2.59 8.03 -7.64
CA ALA A 41 -1.42 8.82 -7.31
C ALA A 41 -1.21 9.95 -8.32
N PHE A 42 -0.48 10.99 -7.92
CA PHE A 42 -0.26 12.18 -8.75
C PHE A 42 0.52 11.87 -10.04
N ASP A 43 1.30 10.81 -10.05
CA ASP A 43 2.03 10.31 -11.21
C ASP A 43 1.19 9.42 -12.15
N GLY A 44 -0.10 9.28 -11.84
CA GLY A 44 -1.10 8.61 -12.69
C GLY A 44 -1.29 7.13 -12.41
N TYR A 45 -0.51 6.52 -11.50
CA TYR A 45 -0.69 5.11 -11.14
C TYR A 45 -1.79 4.92 -10.10
N PRO A 46 -2.59 3.83 -10.20
CA PRO A 46 -3.60 3.51 -9.20
C PRO A 46 -2.97 3.06 -7.89
N ILE A 47 -3.70 3.32 -6.80
CA ILE A 47 -3.43 2.83 -5.46
C ILE A 47 -4.52 1.80 -5.16
N TYR A 48 -4.13 0.55 -4.95
CA TYR A 48 -5.00 -0.55 -4.57
C TYR A 48 -5.00 -0.73 -3.05
N GLY A 49 -6.01 -1.43 -2.54
CA GLY A 49 -6.01 -1.92 -1.15
C GLY A 49 -4.92 -2.98 -0.88
N ALA A 50 -5.00 -3.61 0.29
CA ALA A 50 -3.94 -4.47 0.81
C ALA A 50 -3.80 -5.82 0.10
N PHE A 51 -4.75 -6.25 -0.74
CA PHE A 51 -4.67 -7.55 -1.43
C PHE A 51 -4.36 -7.38 -2.91
N GLY A 52 -3.39 -8.15 -3.41
CA GLY A 52 -2.90 -8.09 -4.79
C GLY A 52 -2.23 -9.39 -5.22
N ASP A 53 -1.88 -9.50 -6.50
CA ASP A 53 -1.06 -10.61 -6.98
C ASP A 53 0.38 -10.42 -6.49
N VAL A 54 0.89 -11.37 -5.70
CA VAL A 54 2.26 -11.33 -5.15
C VAL A 54 3.34 -11.70 -6.18
N GLY A 55 3.01 -11.63 -7.48
CA GLY A 55 3.92 -11.83 -8.60
C GLY A 55 3.97 -13.26 -9.16
N ASN A 56 3.08 -14.15 -8.71
CA ASN A 56 3.03 -15.55 -9.14
C ASN A 56 1.64 -16.04 -9.55
N GLY A 57 0.67 -15.14 -9.69
CA GLY A 57 -0.74 -15.47 -9.97
C GLY A 57 -1.57 -15.76 -8.71
N THR A 58 -0.97 -15.68 -7.52
CA THR A 58 -1.67 -15.87 -6.25
C THR A 58 -2.04 -14.52 -5.69
N VAL A 59 -3.31 -14.34 -5.33
CA VAL A 59 -3.73 -13.14 -4.61
C VAL A 59 -3.54 -13.35 -3.11
N ALA A 60 -2.80 -12.46 -2.48
CA ALA A 60 -2.58 -12.44 -1.04
C ALA A 60 -2.45 -11.00 -0.54
N GLU A 61 -2.32 -10.83 0.78
CA GLU A 61 -1.97 -9.55 1.37
C GLU A 61 -0.57 -9.13 0.90
N MET A 62 -0.47 -7.95 0.30
CA MET A 62 0.77 -7.31 -0.11
C MET A 62 1.47 -6.73 1.11
N THR A 63 2.72 -7.08 1.29
CA THR A 63 3.51 -6.66 2.45
C THR A 63 4.52 -5.58 2.08
N SER A 64 4.64 -4.57 2.95
CA SER A 64 5.66 -3.53 2.78
C SER A 64 7.07 -4.09 3.03
N SER A 65 8.05 -3.48 2.37
CA SER A 65 9.47 -3.80 2.53
C SER A 65 10.21 -2.85 3.47
N TYR A 66 9.49 -2.28 4.44
CA TYR A 66 10.06 -1.40 5.46
C TYR A 66 10.00 -2.07 6.83
N ARG A 67 11.03 -1.84 7.65
CA ARG A 67 11.01 -2.23 9.06
C ARG A 67 11.48 -1.11 9.95
N LEU A 68 11.07 -1.18 11.21
CA LEU A 68 11.50 -0.24 12.24
C LEU A 68 12.99 -0.48 12.56
N LYS A 69 13.77 0.59 12.62
CA LYS A 69 15.19 0.49 13.00
C LYS A 69 15.31 0.04 14.46
N PRO A 70 16.35 -0.74 14.81
CA PRO A 70 16.52 -1.21 16.19
C PRO A 70 16.62 -0.04 17.20
N GLY A 71 15.74 -0.07 18.20
CA GLY A 71 15.71 0.94 19.27
C GLY A 71 14.83 2.15 18.97
N GLU A 72 14.28 2.27 17.76
CA GLU A 72 13.32 3.31 17.41
C GLU A 72 11.89 2.93 17.82
N THR A 73 10.98 3.88 17.71
CA THR A 73 9.57 3.71 18.12
C THR A 73 8.56 4.04 17.03
N GLY A 74 9.02 4.54 15.88
CA GLY A 74 8.18 5.02 14.78
C GLY A 74 7.69 6.46 14.98
N TYR A 75 7.99 7.08 16.13
CA TYR A 75 7.55 8.43 16.46
C TYR A 75 8.18 9.50 15.56
N ASN A 76 9.40 9.26 15.05
CA ASN A 76 10.06 10.20 14.13
C ASN A 76 9.67 9.97 12.65
N GLY A 77 8.60 9.22 12.40
CA GLY A 77 8.09 8.96 11.06
C GLY A 77 9.10 8.19 10.20
N ILE A 78 9.26 8.57 8.93
CA ILE A 78 10.13 7.89 7.95
C ILE A 78 11.57 7.70 8.45
N ASP A 79 12.09 8.63 9.27
CA ASP A 79 13.46 8.55 9.79
C ASP A 79 13.69 7.34 10.70
N ASP A 80 12.64 6.79 11.31
CA ASP A 80 12.71 5.60 12.17
C ASP A 80 12.66 4.29 11.38
N TYR A 81 12.29 4.33 10.09
CA TYR A 81 12.16 3.16 9.25
C TYR A 81 13.31 3.03 8.26
N GLU A 82 13.63 1.81 7.87
CA GLU A 82 14.55 1.50 6.77
C GLU A 82 13.88 0.60 5.73
N TYR A 83 14.15 0.89 4.45
CA TYR A 83 13.78 0.00 3.36
C TYR A 83 14.76 -1.16 3.29
N VAL A 84 14.24 -2.38 3.22
CA VAL A 84 15.02 -3.62 3.06
C VAL A 84 14.49 -4.34 1.83
N GLU A 85 15.27 -4.34 0.75
CA GLU A 85 14.90 -4.98 -0.51
C GLU A 85 14.57 -6.47 -0.30
N GLY A 86 13.38 -6.88 -0.77
CA GLY A 86 12.91 -8.26 -0.67
C GLY A 86 12.45 -8.69 0.74
N LEU A 87 12.27 -7.74 1.67
CA LEU A 87 11.66 -8.03 2.96
C LEU A 87 10.20 -8.44 2.80
N GLY A 88 9.42 -7.63 2.08
CA GLY A 88 8.04 -7.91 1.68
C GLY A 88 7.91 -7.97 0.16
N ASP A 89 6.68 -7.79 -0.32
CA ASP A 89 6.32 -7.90 -1.75
C ASP A 89 6.58 -6.61 -2.53
N LEU A 90 6.57 -5.46 -1.84
CA LEU A 90 6.56 -4.14 -2.46
C LEU A 90 7.95 -3.50 -2.54
N ASP A 91 8.13 -2.63 -3.52
CA ASP A 91 9.35 -1.85 -3.72
C ASP A 91 9.45 -0.65 -2.77
N VAL A 92 10.50 0.16 -2.94
CA VAL A 92 10.77 1.34 -2.11
C VAL A 92 9.67 2.41 -2.16
N CYS A 93 8.82 2.44 -3.18
CA CYS A 93 7.69 3.37 -3.24
C CYS A 93 6.39 2.75 -2.73
N ASN A 94 6.45 1.58 -2.09
CA ASN A 94 5.28 0.79 -1.66
C ASN A 94 4.37 0.39 -2.83
N GLY A 95 4.97 0.05 -3.97
CA GLY A 95 4.27 -0.45 -5.14
C GLY A 95 5.01 -1.62 -5.78
N HIS A 96 4.45 -2.14 -6.87
CA HIS A 96 5.12 -3.11 -7.71
C HIS A 96 4.58 -3.08 -9.14
N PHE A 97 5.24 -3.80 -10.06
CA PHE A 97 4.70 -4.05 -11.39
C PHE A 97 4.10 -5.45 -11.42
N GLY A 98 2.81 -5.54 -11.73
CA GLY A 98 2.09 -6.81 -11.75
C GLY A 98 0.73 -6.67 -12.43
N PRO A 99 0.08 -7.81 -12.76
CA PRO A 99 -1.27 -7.82 -13.34
C PRO A 99 -2.29 -7.31 -12.32
N THR A 100 -3.30 -6.61 -12.83
CA THR A 100 -4.48 -6.21 -12.05
C THR A 100 -5.75 -6.58 -12.82
N PRO A 101 -6.94 -6.54 -12.17
CA PRO A 101 -8.20 -6.86 -12.86
C PRO A 101 -8.43 -6.02 -14.14
N ASP A 102 -8.08 -4.73 -14.12
CA ASP A 102 -8.24 -3.82 -15.26
C ASP A 102 -7.08 -3.89 -16.26
N PHE A 103 -5.91 -4.34 -15.80
CA PHE A 103 -4.67 -4.38 -16.58
C PHE A 103 -4.03 -5.78 -16.53
N PRO A 104 -4.55 -6.76 -17.28
CA PRO A 104 -4.08 -8.14 -17.23
C PRO A 104 -2.65 -8.33 -17.77
N ASN A 105 -2.16 -7.39 -18.57
CA ASN A 105 -0.76 -7.39 -19.05
C ASN A 105 0.21 -6.72 -18.05
N GLY A 106 -0.31 -6.24 -16.93
CA GLY A 106 0.45 -5.57 -15.88
C GLY A 106 0.62 -4.08 -16.07
N ILE A 107 0.59 -3.38 -14.94
CA ILE A 107 0.98 -1.99 -14.78
C ILE A 107 1.76 -1.84 -13.48
N TYR A 108 2.51 -0.76 -13.35
CA TYR A 108 2.98 -0.36 -12.04
C TYR A 108 1.78 0.18 -11.24
N HIS A 109 1.69 -0.20 -9.97
CA HIS A 109 0.64 0.24 -9.08
C HIS A 109 1.09 0.20 -7.62
N TYR A 110 0.49 1.05 -6.79
CA TYR A 110 0.77 1.13 -5.37
C TYR A 110 -0.23 0.31 -4.57
N HIS A 111 0.15 -0.06 -3.35
CA HIS A 111 -0.74 -0.74 -2.42
C HIS A 111 -0.83 0.01 -1.09
N SER A 112 -1.99 -0.13 -0.44
CA SER A 112 -2.03 0.03 1.01
C SER A 112 -1.43 -1.20 1.70
N THR A 113 -0.89 -1.04 2.90
CA THR A 113 -0.23 -2.13 3.62
C THR A 113 -0.64 -2.14 5.08
N MET A 114 -1.01 -3.31 5.60
CA MET A 114 -1.30 -3.50 7.02
C MET A 114 -0.06 -3.98 7.77
N VAL A 115 0.68 -4.91 7.18
CA VAL A 115 1.93 -5.45 7.73
C VAL A 115 3.13 -5.30 6.80
N ASN A 116 4.33 -5.40 7.37
CA ASN A 116 5.56 -5.60 6.59
C ASN A 116 5.86 -7.10 6.41
N GLY A 117 6.91 -7.43 5.66
CA GLY A 117 7.33 -8.82 5.45
C GLY A 117 7.75 -9.60 6.70
N GLU A 118 7.88 -8.94 7.86
CA GLU A 118 8.16 -9.57 9.16
C GLU A 118 6.89 -9.74 10.02
N GLY A 119 5.72 -9.31 9.52
CA GLY A 119 4.46 -9.32 10.25
C GLY A 119 4.32 -8.18 11.28
N GLU A 120 5.21 -7.19 11.24
CA GLU A 120 5.13 -5.96 12.04
C GLU A 120 4.32 -4.88 11.30
N MET A 121 4.32 -3.63 11.79
CA MET A 121 3.57 -2.53 11.16
C MET A 121 3.95 -2.33 9.70
N GLY A 122 2.94 -2.28 8.81
CA GLY A 122 3.10 -2.07 7.38
C GLY A 122 3.36 -0.63 6.96
N PHE A 123 4.21 0.11 7.68
CA PHE A 123 4.70 1.41 7.19
C PHE A 123 5.26 1.24 5.77
N PRO A 124 5.05 2.18 4.83
CA PRO A 124 4.43 3.51 4.95
C PRO A 124 2.89 3.56 4.83
N TYR A 125 2.20 2.43 4.89
CA TYR A 125 0.75 2.27 4.74
C TYR A 125 0.18 2.62 3.35
N PHE A 126 0.81 3.53 2.61
CA PHE A 126 0.53 3.93 1.23
C PHE A 126 1.84 4.27 0.52
N LEU A 127 1.80 4.82 -0.71
CA LEU A 127 3.01 5.27 -1.39
C LEU A 127 3.80 6.35 -0.62
N ILE A 128 5.13 6.26 -0.68
CA ILE A 128 6.06 7.25 -0.09
C ILE A 128 6.90 8.00 -1.13
N CYS A 129 6.91 7.50 -2.37
CA CYS A 129 7.49 8.17 -3.52
C CYS A 129 6.68 7.89 -4.78
N TYR A 130 6.88 8.73 -5.80
CA TYR A 130 6.30 8.53 -7.12
C TYR A 130 7.27 7.77 -8.02
N ARG A 131 6.72 6.83 -8.80
CA ARG A 131 7.43 6.00 -9.77
C ARG A 131 7.31 6.54 -11.19
N GLY A 132 6.24 7.27 -11.49
CA GLY A 132 6.00 7.81 -12.82
C GLY A 132 7.12 8.73 -13.27
N VAL A 133 7.47 8.61 -14.54
CA VAL A 133 8.50 9.43 -15.20
C VAL A 133 7.77 10.39 -16.13
N VAL A 134 8.06 11.69 -15.99
CA VAL A 134 7.53 12.71 -16.89
C VAL A 134 8.14 12.50 -18.27
N ASP A 135 7.29 12.45 -19.30
CA ASP A 135 7.76 12.51 -20.67
C ASP A 135 8.30 13.91 -20.95
N GLU A 136 9.63 14.04 -21.09
CA GLU A 136 10.30 15.31 -21.35
C GLU A 136 10.09 15.81 -22.80
N ALA A 137 9.37 15.08 -23.64
CA ALA A 137 9.19 15.40 -25.06
C ALA A 137 8.14 16.48 -25.38
N LEU A 138 7.88 17.44 -24.48
CA LEU A 138 6.98 18.59 -24.73
C LEU A 138 7.70 19.82 -25.28
#